data_AF-A0A238J544-F1
#
_entry.id   AF-A0A238J544-F1
#
_cell.length_a   1.000
_cell.length_b   1.000
_cell.length_c   1.000
_cell.angle_alpha   90.00
_cell.angle_beta   90.00
_cell.angle_gamma   90.00
#
_symmetry.space_group_name_H-M   'P 1'
#
loop_
_entity.id
_entity.type
_entity.pdbx_description
1 polymer ?
#
loop_
_entity_poly.entity_id
_entity_poly.type
_entity_poly.pdbx_seq_one_letter_code
_entity_poly.pdbx_strand_id
1 'polypeptide(L)'
;MTRGAEEFLFYPAPKLTVAFLRGTTADETGNVTMEREALTIDNLAQAMAVKNAGGIVIVQVERLARGRSLPPREVQIPGILVDAVVVAPPELHMQTYRTAFSHAFTNRIRTPHGEIPKVPLDARKAIARRSAFELPVNGVINLGIGMPEGVAAVAAEEGLLDHLTLTAEPGVIGGQPASGLDFGAAVDVDAVIPQNAQFDFYDGGGLDMACLGLAQADAFGNVNVSRFGPRLAGAGGFINISQNAKSLVFAGTFTAKGIDVEIGDGLLEIRAEGASRKFLECVEQVTFSGRRAARLGQPVLYVTERCVFRLHTEGLQLIEVAPGVDIERDIIAQMDFRPIIEEVHEMDARIFRAEPMGLKRELLHLDLPDRIALDDEMGRLFINFEKMRIRSLEDIEQVRKLVMEVCGPRSEKVDVVVNYDGFQLDDDIARDYAEMVADLEGRFYRTVTRYSGSAFMRLKLGNTLSNASPHIFETREAAQAFLEQTE
;
A
#
# COMPACT_ATOMS: atom_id res chain seq x y z
N MET A 1 22.02 16.54 11.67
CA MET A 1 21.74 16.69 13.13
C MET A 1 21.66 15.30 13.71
N THR A 2 22.15 15.06 14.93
CA THR A 2 22.06 13.73 15.56
C THR A 2 21.21 13.86 16.82
N ARG A 3 20.23 12.97 17.00
CA ARG A 3 19.42 12.88 18.22
C ARG A 3 19.59 11.48 18.80
N GLY A 4 20.33 11.35 19.89
CA GLY A 4 20.74 10.03 20.39
C GLY A 4 21.71 9.35 19.41
N ALA A 5 21.40 8.12 19.00
CA ALA A 5 22.16 7.38 17.99
C ALA A 5 21.64 7.57 16.55
N GLU A 6 20.58 8.36 16.37
CA GLU A 6 19.90 8.52 15.08
C GLU A 6 20.32 9.81 14.36
N GLU A 7 20.55 9.71 13.06
CA GLU A 7 20.85 10.84 12.18
C GLU A 7 19.58 11.42 11.57
N PHE A 8 19.48 12.75 11.59
CA PHE A 8 18.36 13.53 11.06
C PHE A 8 18.86 14.62 10.11
N LEU A 9 18.06 14.88 9.07
CA LEU A 9 18.21 16.06 8.21
C LEU A 9 17.36 17.20 8.77
N PHE A 10 17.97 18.37 8.89
CA PHE A 10 17.26 19.60 9.23
C PHE A 10 16.94 20.34 7.93
N TYR A 11 15.64 20.49 7.63
CA TYR A 11 15.15 21.26 6.50
C TYR A 11 14.74 22.67 6.98
N PRO A 12 15.42 23.74 6.54
CA PRO A 12 15.03 25.10 6.90
C PRO A 12 13.67 25.45 6.30
N ALA A 13 12.79 26.08 7.08
CA ALA A 13 11.54 26.63 6.58
C ALA A 13 11.77 28.02 5.95
N PRO A 14 11.59 28.19 4.63
CA PRO A 14 11.75 29.49 3.99
C PRO A 14 10.60 30.44 4.36
N LYS A 15 10.87 31.75 4.35
CA LYS A 15 9.81 32.76 4.47
C LYS A 15 9.09 32.92 3.14
N LEU A 16 7.87 32.41 3.06
CA LEU A 16 7.00 32.52 1.90
C LEU A 16 6.30 33.88 1.90
N THR A 17 6.26 34.57 0.76
CA THR A 17 5.72 35.94 0.66
C THR A 17 4.39 36.01 -0.07
N VAL A 18 4.09 35.05 -0.94
CA VAL A 18 2.83 34.98 -1.70
C VAL A 18 2.39 33.52 -1.83
N ALA A 19 1.09 33.26 -1.72
CA ALA A 19 0.47 31.97 -2.03
C ALA A 19 -0.64 32.16 -3.06
N PHE A 20 -0.64 31.30 -4.09
CA PHE A 20 -1.73 31.13 -5.04
C PHE A 20 -2.41 29.80 -4.76
N LEU A 21 -3.63 29.90 -4.23
CA LEU A 21 -4.40 28.76 -3.77
C LEU A 21 -5.67 28.60 -4.59
N ARG A 22 -6.37 27.50 -4.36
CA ARG A 22 -7.60 27.19 -5.08
C ARG A 22 -8.65 26.63 -4.13
N GLY A 23 -9.91 26.96 -4.40
CA GLY A 23 -11.07 26.25 -3.85
C GLY A 23 -12.28 26.38 -4.78
N THR A 24 -13.43 25.87 -4.37
CA THR A 24 -14.63 25.86 -5.21
C THR A 24 -15.45 27.13 -5.04
N THR A 25 -15.79 27.49 -3.79
CA THR A 25 -16.66 28.64 -3.49
C THR A 25 -16.03 29.51 -2.43
N ALA A 26 -15.97 30.82 -2.66
CA ALA A 26 -15.62 31.81 -1.63
C ALA A 26 -16.84 32.64 -1.21
N ASP A 27 -16.95 32.99 0.07
CA ASP A 27 -17.91 34.01 0.50
C ASP A 27 -17.32 35.43 0.45
N GLU A 28 -18.18 36.45 0.58
CA GLU A 28 -17.79 37.87 0.60
C GLU A 28 -16.81 38.24 1.74
N THR A 29 -16.63 37.35 2.73
CA THR A 29 -15.66 37.52 3.83
C THR A 29 -14.38 36.72 3.64
N GLY A 30 -14.21 36.07 2.48
CA GLY A 30 -13.01 35.33 2.09
C GLY A 30 -12.96 33.88 2.56
N ASN A 31 -13.99 33.35 3.24
CA ASN A 31 -14.00 31.92 3.60
C ASN A 31 -14.15 31.08 2.34
N VAL A 32 -13.39 29.98 2.23
CA VAL A 32 -13.38 29.13 1.04
C VAL A 32 -13.72 27.67 1.36
N THR A 33 -14.65 27.09 0.61
CA THR A 33 -14.98 25.66 0.59
C THR A 33 -14.41 24.99 -0.66
N MET A 34 -14.24 23.66 -0.63
CA MET A 34 -13.61 22.86 -1.70
C MET A 34 -14.52 21.73 -2.20
N GLU A 35 -15.81 22.00 -2.25
CA GLU A 35 -16.83 20.97 -2.41
C GLU A 35 -16.91 20.30 -3.80
N ARG A 36 -16.19 20.84 -4.78
CA ARG A 36 -16.00 20.24 -6.11
C ARG A 36 -14.56 19.87 -6.41
N GLU A 37 -13.63 20.14 -5.50
CA GLU A 37 -12.25 19.73 -5.70
C GLU A 37 -12.13 18.21 -5.53
N ALA A 38 -11.21 17.59 -6.26
CA ALA A 38 -10.90 16.16 -6.05
C ALA A 38 -10.09 15.93 -4.77
N LEU A 39 -9.36 16.96 -4.32
CA LEU A 39 -8.37 16.92 -3.26
C LEU A 39 -8.34 18.24 -2.49
N THR A 40 -7.97 18.17 -1.21
CA THR A 40 -7.76 19.36 -0.36
C THR A 40 -6.31 19.84 -0.42
N ILE A 41 -5.34 18.91 -0.56
CA ILE A 41 -3.89 19.17 -0.57
C ILE A 41 -3.47 20.00 0.66
N ASP A 42 -2.56 20.98 0.51
CA ASP A 42 -1.92 21.71 1.60
C ASP A 42 -2.38 23.17 1.67
N ASN A 43 -3.54 23.50 1.07
CA ASN A 43 -4.02 24.87 0.92
C ASN A 43 -4.05 25.63 2.26
N LEU A 44 -4.54 25.01 3.34
CA LEU A 44 -4.61 25.63 4.66
C LEU A 44 -3.21 25.91 5.24
N ALA A 45 -2.31 24.93 5.17
CA ALA A 45 -0.94 25.06 5.69
C ALA A 45 -0.16 26.14 4.93
N GLN A 46 -0.30 26.20 3.60
CA GLN A 46 0.33 27.22 2.76
C GLN A 46 -0.20 28.62 3.06
N ALA A 47 -1.52 28.78 3.24
CA ALA A 47 -2.12 30.04 3.63
C ALA A 47 -1.55 30.54 4.98
N MET A 48 -1.51 29.66 6.00
CA MET A 48 -0.95 29.98 7.30
C MET A 48 0.53 30.37 7.23
N ALA A 49 1.34 29.61 6.48
CA ALA A 49 2.78 29.88 6.34
C ALA A 49 3.05 31.26 5.74
N VAL A 50 2.31 31.63 4.69
CA VAL A 50 2.42 32.95 4.05
C VAL A 50 1.92 34.07 4.96
N LYS A 51 0.76 33.91 5.60
CA LYS A 51 0.21 34.96 6.47
C LYS A 51 1.07 35.21 7.71
N ASN A 52 1.60 34.15 8.32
CA ASN A 52 2.51 34.28 9.46
C ASN A 52 3.84 34.95 9.09
N ALA A 53 4.23 34.91 7.82
CA ALA A 53 5.37 35.65 7.28
C ALA A 53 5.03 37.09 6.85
N GLY A 54 3.77 37.53 7.02
CA GLY A 54 3.30 38.85 6.59
C GLY A 54 3.06 38.97 5.08
N GLY A 55 2.95 37.84 4.38
CA GLY A 55 2.71 37.77 2.94
C GLY A 55 1.23 37.89 2.54
N ILE A 56 0.98 37.64 1.25
CA ILE A 56 -0.33 37.81 0.59
C ILE A 56 -0.85 36.46 0.09
N VAL A 57 -2.12 36.14 0.39
CA VAL A 57 -2.79 34.93 -0.07
C VAL A 57 -3.88 35.30 -1.07
N ILE A 58 -3.79 34.73 -2.28
CA ILE A 58 -4.78 34.90 -3.35
C ILE A 58 -5.40 33.54 -3.63
N VAL A 59 -6.73 33.45 -3.60
CA VAL A 59 -7.45 32.20 -3.83
C VAL A 59 -8.29 32.29 -5.11
N GLN A 60 -8.01 31.40 -6.05
CA GLN A 60 -8.84 31.20 -7.24
C GLN A 60 -10.07 30.34 -6.87
N VAL A 61 -11.26 30.78 -7.24
CA VAL A 61 -12.52 30.05 -7.01
C VAL A 61 -13.40 29.96 -8.24
N GLU A 62 -14.33 29.00 -8.25
CA GLU A 62 -15.33 28.87 -9.30
C GLU A 62 -16.43 29.92 -9.18
N ARG A 63 -16.86 30.22 -7.94
CA ARG A 63 -18.03 31.08 -7.68
C ARG A 63 -17.95 31.81 -6.34
N LEU A 64 -18.82 32.80 -6.20
CA LEU A 64 -19.02 33.56 -4.96
C LEU A 64 -20.33 33.18 -4.26
N ALA A 65 -20.31 33.23 -2.94
CA ALA A 65 -21.47 33.11 -2.06
C ALA A 65 -21.60 34.36 -1.17
N ARG A 66 -22.78 34.55 -0.57
CA ARG A 66 -23.00 35.64 0.39
C ARG A 66 -22.15 35.43 1.63
N GLY A 67 -21.62 36.50 2.23
CA GLY A 67 -20.85 36.43 3.47
C GLY A 67 -21.58 35.65 4.56
N ARG A 68 -20.87 34.74 5.25
CA ARG A 68 -21.38 33.89 6.35
C ARG A 68 -22.48 32.91 5.94
N SER A 69 -22.59 32.55 4.66
CA SER A 69 -23.55 31.53 4.21
C SER A 69 -22.95 30.14 4.02
N LEU A 70 -21.60 30.01 4.03
CA LEU A 70 -20.94 28.72 3.86
C LEU A 70 -21.01 27.88 5.15
N PRO A 71 -21.21 26.55 5.06
CA PRO A 71 -21.20 25.68 6.23
C PRO A 71 -19.85 25.77 6.96
N PRO A 72 -19.79 26.19 8.24
CA PRO A 72 -18.52 26.45 8.91
C PRO A 72 -17.57 25.25 9.02
N ARG A 73 -18.11 24.02 9.04
CA ARG A 73 -17.31 22.78 9.06
C ARG A 73 -16.75 22.39 7.69
N GLU A 74 -17.25 22.97 6.60
CA GLU A 74 -16.77 22.70 5.25
C GLU A 74 -15.72 23.72 4.79
N VAL A 75 -15.56 24.84 5.52
CA VAL A 75 -14.56 25.88 5.21
C VAL A 75 -13.16 25.29 5.39
N GLN A 76 -12.42 25.20 4.28
CA GLN A 76 -11.05 24.68 4.23
C GLN A 76 -10.00 25.79 4.36
N ILE A 77 -10.30 27.00 3.89
CA ILE A 77 -9.45 28.17 4.06
C ILE A 77 -10.27 29.27 4.75
N PRO A 78 -10.01 29.56 6.04
CA PRO A 78 -10.66 30.67 6.73
C PRO A 78 -10.34 32.01 6.10
N GLY A 79 -11.34 32.90 5.99
CA GLY A 79 -11.18 34.21 5.34
C GLY A 79 -10.17 35.14 6.00
N ILE A 80 -9.85 34.92 7.28
CA ILE A 80 -8.77 35.65 7.97
C ILE A 80 -7.39 35.42 7.33
N LEU A 81 -7.25 34.35 6.55
CA LEU A 81 -6.03 34.01 5.85
C LEU A 81 -6.02 34.47 4.39
N VAL A 82 -7.11 35.06 3.87
CA VAL A 82 -7.28 35.37 2.45
C VAL A 82 -7.22 36.89 2.25
N ASP A 83 -6.36 37.35 1.35
CA ASP A 83 -6.22 38.76 1.00
C ASP A 83 -6.98 39.12 -0.29
N ALA A 84 -7.10 38.16 -1.23
CA ALA A 84 -7.83 38.36 -2.47
C ALA A 84 -8.48 37.06 -2.96
N VAL A 85 -9.65 37.21 -3.59
CA VAL A 85 -10.38 36.13 -4.26
C VAL A 85 -10.47 36.45 -5.74
N VAL A 86 -10.19 35.46 -6.59
CA VAL A 86 -10.28 35.57 -8.05
C VAL A 86 -11.28 34.54 -8.55
N VAL A 87 -12.38 34.99 -9.16
CA VAL A 87 -13.36 34.08 -9.80
C VAL A 87 -12.82 33.69 -11.17
N ALA A 88 -12.56 32.40 -11.38
CA ALA A 88 -12.02 31.88 -12.64
C ALA A 88 -13.12 31.53 -13.65
N PRO A 89 -12.86 31.73 -14.95
CA PRO A 89 -13.72 31.16 -15.97
C PRO A 89 -13.60 29.61 -15.97
N PRO A 90 -14.64 28.86 -16.37
CA PRO A 90 -14.68 27.39 -16.24
C PRO A 90 -13.50 26.66 -16.88
N GLU A 91 -13.00 27.13 -18.03
CA GLU A 91 -11.86 26.56 -18.74
C GLU A 91 -10.53 26.66 -17.98
N LEU A 92 -10.44 27.57 -16.99
CA LEU A 92 -9.29 27.71 -16.08
C LEU A 92 -9.56 27.11 -14.69
N HIS A 93 -10.69 26.41 -14.53
CA HIS A 93 -11.13 25.81 -13.26
C HIS A 93 -11.47 24.32 -13.39
N MET A 94 -10.75 23.60 -14.25
CA MET A 94 -10.91 22.15 -14.44
C MET A 94 -10.61 21.38 -13.15
N GLN A 95 -11.35 20.33 -12.83
CA GLN A 95 -11.14 19.52 -11.61
C GLN A 95 -9.82 18.74 -11.65
N THR A 96 -9.40 18.27 -12.83
CA THR A 96 -8.12 17.62 -13.10
C THR A 96 -7.54 18.12 -14.43
N TYR A 97 -6.40 17.58 -14.89
CA TYR A 97 -5.83 17.93 -16.20
C TYR A 97 -6.65 17.41 -17.39
N ARG A 98 -7.57 16.46 -17.18
CA ARG A 98 -8.43 15.90 -18.23
C ARG A 98 -9.91 16.21 -18.01
N THR A 99 -10.36 16.20 -16.77
CA THR A 99 -11.77 16.19 -16.44
C THR A 99 -12.20 17.57 -15.95
N ALA A 100 -13.16 18.18 -16.66
CA ALA A 100 -13.70 19.47 -16.26
C ALA A 100 -14.41 19.37 -14.92
N PHE A 101 -15.29 18.38 -14.78
CA PHE A 101 -15.95 18.04 -13.53
C PHE A 101 -16.51 16.62 -13.55
N SER A 102 -16.29 15.90 -12.46
CA SER A 102 -16.85 14.60 -12.16
C SER A 102 -17.41 14.61 -10.74
N HIS A 103 -18.67 14.22 -10.61
CA HIS A 103 -19.29 13.99 -9.30
C HIS A 103 -18.60 12.85 -8.53
N ALA A 104 -18.06 11.84 -9.23
CA ALA A 104 -17.34 10.75 -8.58
C ALA A 104 -16.10 11.24 -7.84
N PHE A 105 -15.35 12.18 -8.44
CA PHE A 105 -14.15 12.77 -7.80
C PHE A 105 -14.47 13.69 -6.62
N THR A 106 -15.73 14.12 -6.46
CA THR A 106 -16.15 14.87 -5.25
C THR A 106 -16.41 13.97 -4.05
N ASN A 107 -16.43 12.65 -4.24
CA ASN A 107 -16.73 11.64 -3.20
C ASN A 107 -18.12 11.80 -2.55
N ARG A 108 -19.03 12.51 -3.21
CA ARG A 108 -20.44 12.68 -2.79
C ARG A 108 -21.37 11.62 -3.35
N ILE A 109 -20.88 10.87 -4.34
CA ILE A 109 -21.57 9.72 -4.92
C ILE A 109 -20.57 8.57 -4.99
N ARG A 110 -21.06 7.36 -4.77
CA ARG A 110 -20.34 6.16 -5.18
C ARG A 110 -20.75 5.80 -6.60
N THR A 111 -19.78 5.47 -7.45
CA THR A 111 -20.08 5.03 -8.81
C THR A 111 -20.70 3.63 -8.75
N PRO A 112 -21.68 3.31 -9.62
CA PRO A 112 -22.15 1.93 -9.73
C PRO A 112 -20.96 1.02 -10.06
N HIS A 113 -20.93 -0.17 -9.47
CA HIS A 113 -19.93 -1.19 -9.82
C HIS A 113 -19.99 -1.44 -11.33
N GLY A 114 -18.94 -1.00 -12.03
CA GLY A 114 -18.77 -1.22 -13.46
C GLY A 114 -17.98 -2.48 -13.75
N GLU A 115 -17.96 -2.90 -15.02
CA GLU A 115 -17.00 -3.90 -15.47
C GLU A 115 -15.58 -3.35 -15.27
N ILE A 116 -14.73 -4.13 -14.62
CA ILE A 116 -13.30 -3.83 -14.49
C ILE A 116 -12.69 -4.02 -15.88
N PRO A 117 -12.12 -2.96 -16.51
CA PRO A 117 -11.53 -3.08 -17.83
C PRO A 117 -10.40 -4.11 -17.80
N LYS A 118 -10.46 -5.12 -18.68
CA LYS A 118 -9.39 -6.10 -18.80
C LYS A 118 -8.13 -5.41 -19.30
N VAL A 119 -7.06 -5.50 -18.52
CA VAL A 119 -5.73 -5.06 -18.96
C VAL A 119 -5.18 -6.10 -19.94
N PRO A 120 -4.69 -5.71 -21.12
CA PRO A 120 -4.00 -6.63 -22.04
C PRO A 120 -2.81 -7.32 -21.36
N LEU A 121 -2.54 -8.58 -21.71
CA LEU A 121 -1.36 -9.27 -21.22
C LEU A 121 -0.11 -8.77 -21.96
N ASP A 122 0.57 -7.81 -21.36
CA ASP A 122 1.82 -7.23 -21.82
C ASP A 122 2.86 -7.21 -20.68
N ALA A 123 4.06 -6.67 -20.95
CA ALA A 123 5.11 -6.53 -19.93
C ALA A 123 4.61 -5.79 -18.67
N ARG A 124 3.78 -4.76 -18.83
CA ARG A 124 3.23 -3.99 -17.71
C ARG A 124 2.29 -4.87 -16.87
N LYS A 125 1.42 -5.67 -17.50
CA LYS A 125 0.54 -6.60 -16.78
C LYS A 125 1.33 -7.72 -16.12
N ALA A 126 2.36 -8.28 -16.75
CA ALA A 126 3.22 -9.30 -16.13
C ALA A 126 3.94 -8.77 -14.88
N ILE A 127 4.54 -7.58 -14.97
CA ILE A 127 5.16 -6.89 -13.82
C ILE A 127 4.11 -6.68 -12.71
N ALA A 128 2.95 -6.11 -13.06
CA ALA A 128 1.89 -5.85 -12.11
C ALA A 128 1.37 -7.12 -11.44
N ARG A 129 1.25 -8.21 -12.20
CA ARG A 129 0.86 -9.53 -11.70
C ARG A 129 1.87 -10.08 -10.72
N ARG A 130 3.17 -10.03 -11.04
CA ARG A 130 4.19 -10.45 -10.08
C ARG A 130 4.18 -9.58 -8.83
N SER A 131 4.08 -8.25 -8.98
CA SER A 131 3.97 -7.34 -7.84
C SER A 131 2.73 -7.59 -6.97
N ALA A 132 1.64 -8.11 -7.57
CA ALA A 132 0.39 -8.40 -6.85
C ALA A 132 0.51 -9.57 -5.87
N PHE A 133 1.47 -10.49 -6.04
CA PHE A 133 1.76 -11.54 -5.05
C PHE A 133 2.22 -10.98 -3.70
N GLU A 134 2.72 -9.75 -3.68
CA GLU A 134 3.25 -9.10 -2.47
C GLU A 134 2.19 -8.25 -1.74
N LEU A 135 0.95 -8.23 -2.24
CA LEU A 135 -0.10 -7.39 -1.68
C LEU A 135 -0.48 -7.88 -0.27
N PRO A 136 -0.35 -7.02 0.76
CA PRO A 136 -0.72 -7.37 2.11
C PRO A 136 -2.24 -7.39 2.25
N VAL A 137 -2.82 -8.55 2.57
CA VAL A 137 -4.24 -8.68 2.88
C VAL A 137 -4.60 -7.75 4.04
N ASN A 138 -5.62 -6.93 3.84
CA ASN A 138 -6.10 -5.85 4.72
C ASN A 138 -5.01 -4.81 5.09
N GLY A 139 -3.93 -4.75 4.31
CA GLY A 139 -2.86 -3.79 4.51
C GLY A 139 -3.16 -2.43 3.89
N VAL A 140 -2.44 -1.41 4.39
CA VAL A 140 -2.46 -0.07 3.82
C VAL A 140 -1.32 0.06 2.81
N ILE A 141 -1.66 0.38 1.57
CA ILE A 141 -0.69 0.41 0.48
C ILE A 141 -0.69 1.73 -0.28
N ASN A 142 0.49 2.10 -0.78
CA ASN A 142 0.64 3.19 -1.74
C ASN A 142 1.10 2.61 -3.09
N LEU A 143 0.45 3.03 -4.17
CA LEU A 143 0.79 2.64 -5.54
C LEU A 143 1.21 3.89 -6.32
N GLY A 144 2.48 3.93 -6.73
CA GLY A 144 3.02 5.05 -7.46
C GLY A 144 2.50 5.17 -8.91
N ILE A 145 2.74 6.33 -9.52
CA ILE A 145 2.41 6.60 -10.93
C ILE A 145 3.18 5.65 -11.87
N GLY A 146 2.55 5.29 -12.98
CA GLY A 146 3.20 4.59 -14.08
C GLY A 146 3.02 3.09 -14.02
N MET A 147 4.09 2.31 -13.88
CA MET A 147 4.02 0.84 -13.83
C MET A 147 3.21 0.32 -12.62
N PRO A 148 3.32 0.88 -11.40
CA PRO A 148 2.55 0.41 -10.25
C PRO A 148 1.03 0.60 -10.36
N GLU A 149 0.54 1.50 -11.23
CA GLU A 149 -0.91 1.63 -11.51
C GLU A 149 -1.52 0.30 -11.99
N GLY A 150 -0.73 -0.52 -12.69
CA GLY A 150 -1.17 -1.84 -13.13
C GLY A 150 -1.51 -2.77 -11.97
N VAL A 151 -0.90 -2.60 -10.79
CA VAL A 151 -1.13 -3.44 -9.61
C VAL A 151 -2.55 -3.26 -9.09
N ALA A 152 -3.07 -2.03 -9.07
CA ALA A 152 -4.47 -1.77 -8.69
C ALA A 152 -5.45 -2.47 -9.65
N ALA A 153 -5.17 -2.43 -10.95
CA ALA A 153 -6.00 -3.07 -11.96
C ALA A 153 -5.97 -4.61 -11.85
N VAL A 154 -4.79 -5.19 -11.58
CA VAL A 154 -4.67 -6.64 -11.32
C VAL A 154 -5.38 -7.02 -10.02
N ALA A 155 -5.20 -6.25 -8.94
CA ALA A 155 -5.93 -6.49 -7.69
C ALA A 155 -7.45 -6.44 -7.89
N ALA A 156 -7.93 -5.56 -8.76
CA ALA A 156 -9.34 -5.52 -9.17
C ALA A 156 -9.75 -6.79 -9.93
N GLU A 157 -9.00 -7.18 -10.97
CA GLU A 157 -9.22 -8.39 -11.78
C GLU A 157 -9.25 -9.66 -10.91
N GLU A 158 -8.40 -9.72 -9.88
CA GLU A 158 -8.31 -10.84 -8.93
C GLU A 158 -9.32 -10.76 -7.78
N GLY A 159 -10.10 -9.68 -7.66
CA GLY A 159 -11.10 -9.51 -6.58
C GLY A 159 -10.51 -9.22 -5.20
N LEU A 160 -9.34 -8.58 -5.16
CA LEU A 160 -8.58 -8.24 -3.95
C LEU A 160 -8.81 -6.81 -3.45
N LEU A 161 -9.38 -5.89 -4.25
CA LEU A 161 -9.52 -4.47 -3.85
C LEU A 161 -10.24 -4.27 -2.51
N ASP A 162 -11.30 -5.03 -2.24
CA ASP A 162 -12.04 -4.93 -0.97
C ASP A 162 -11.25 -5.41 0.26
N HIS A 163 -10.05 -5.96 0.03
CA HIS A 163 -9.11 -6.41 1.05
C HIS A 163 -7.87 -5.51 1.11
N LEU A 164 -7.87 -4.35 0.47
CA LEU A 164 -6.72 -3.46 0.44
C LEU A 164 -7.18 -2.03 0.73
N THR A 165 -6.43 -1.33 1.57
CA THR A 165 -6.61 0.11 1.71
C THR A 165 -5.63 0.81 0.80
N LEU A 166 -6.08 1.14 -0.42
CA LEU A 166 -5.28 1.94 -1.35
C LEU A 166 -5.17 3.38 -0.86
N THR A 167 -3.98 3.97 -0.95
CA THR A 167 -3.75 5.36 -0.60
C THR A 167 -2.95 6.07 -1.68
N ALA A 168 -3.17 7.38 -1.83
CA ALA A 168 -2.35 8.24 -2.68
C ALA A 168 -1.81 9.42 -1.85
N GLU A 169 -0.59 9.84 -2.16
CA GLU A 169 0.11 10.88 -1.41
C GLU A 169 -0.62 12.23 -1.30
N PRO A 170 -1.49 12.65 -2.25
CA PRO A 170 -2.22 13.91 -2.10
C PRO A 170 -3.35 13.87 -1.05
N GLY A 171 -3.58 12.72 -0.41
CA GLY A 171 -4.49 12.58 0.73
C GLY A 171 -5.65 11.60 0.54
N VAL A 172 -5.66 10.81 -0.54
CA VAL A 172 -6.70 9.80 -0.78
C VAL A 172 -6.48 8.59 0.12
N ILE A 173 -7.55 8.11 0.76
CA ILE A 173 -7.60 6.87 1.53
C ILE A 173 -8.81 6.04 1.08
N GLY A 174 -8.55 4.80 0.70
CA GLY A 174 -9.54 3.88 0.16
C GLY A 174 -9.93 4.18 -1.29
N GLY A 175 -10.87 3.39 -1.80
CA GLY A 175 -11.38 3.55 -3.17
C GLY A 175 -10.38 3.18 -4.26
N GLN A 176 -10.70 3.60 -5.49
CA GLN A 176 -9.90 3.32 -6.68
C GLN A 176 -9.25 4.62 -7.21
N PRO A 177 -7.91 4.69 -7.27
CA PRO A 177 -7.20 5.82 -7.87
C PRO A 177 -7.54 5.96 -9.36
N ALA A 178 -7.68 7.20 -9.81
CA ALA A 178 -7.74 7.52 -11.22
C ALA A 178 -6.33 7.52 -11.83
N SER A 179 -6.23 7.24 -13.13
CA SER A 179 -4.96 7.11 -13.85
C SER A 179 -4.73 8.22 -14.88
N GLY A 180 -3.49 8.30 -15.38
CA GLY A 180 -3.12 9.25 -16.44
C GLY A 180 -3.32 10.71 -16.03
N LEU A 181 -4.03 11.48 -16.86
CA LEU A 181 -4.25 12.92 -16.62
C LEU A 181 -5.28 13.23 -15.51
N ASP A 182 -5.94 12.21 -14.95
CA ASP A 182 -6.74 12.33 -13.73
C ASP A 182 -5.97 11.87 -12.48
N PHE A 183 -4.69 11.51 -12.61
CA PHE A 183 -3.89 11.03 -11.48
C PHE A 183 -3.94 12.00 -10.29
N GLY A 184 -3.97 11.41 -9.09
CA GLY A 184 -4.16 12.10 -7.82
C GLY A 184 -5.62 12.13 -7.38
N ALA A 185 -6.58 12.13 -8.31
CA ALA A 185 -8.00 11.92 -7.98
C ALA A 185 -8.29 10.42 -7.78
N ALA A 186 -9.43 10.13 -7.18
CA ALA A 186 -9.92 8.77 -6.98
C ALA A 186 -11.45 8.76 -6.91
N VAL A 187 -12.03 7.57 -7.04
CA VAL A 187 -13.46 7.32 -6.88
C VAL A 187 -13.69 6.34 -5.75
N ASP A 188 -14.89 6.36 -5.18
CA ASP A 188 -15.32 5.44 -4.12
C ASP A 188 -14.40 5.45 -2.88
N VAL A 189 -13.74 6.59 -2.61
CA VAL A 189 -12.81 6.76 -1.50
C VAL A 189 -13.55 6.76 -0.16
N ASP A 190 -12.84 6.38 0.90
CA ASP A 190 -13.37 6.39 2.25
C ASP A 190 -13.04 7.71 2.97
N ALA A 191 -11.90 8.32 2.65
CA ALA A 191 -11.54 9.64 3.15
C ALA A 191 -10.61 10.40 2.17
N VAL A 192 -10.69 11.73 2.25
CA VAL A 192 -9.69 12.63 1.69
C VAL A 192 -9.19 13.52 2.82
N ILE A 193 -7.91 13.42 3.13
CA ILE A 193 -7.25 14.23 4.16
C ILE A 193 -6.26 15.23 3.52
N PRO A 194 -5.82 16.28 4.25
CA PRO A 194 -4.76 17.15 3.76
C PRO A 194 -3.47 16.36 3.48
N GLN A 195 -2.75 16.75 2.42
CA GLN A 195 -1.56 16.04 1.95
C GLN A 195 -0.45 16.00 3.02
N ASN A 196 -0.25 17.08 3.78
CA ASN A 196 0.73 17.11 4.87
C ASN A 196 0.42 16.07 5.95
N ALA A 197 -0.86 15.86 6.30
CA ALA A 197 -1.25 14.85 7.27
C ALA A 197 -1.10 13.42 6.71
N GLN A 198 -1.29 13.24 5.40
CA GLN A 198 -0.99 11.99 4.71
C GLN A 198 0.51 11.67 4.77
N PHE A 199 1.37 12.67 4.58
CA PHE A 199 2.81 12.50 4.74
C PHE A 199 3.23 12.26 6.19
N ASP A 200 2.58 12.86 7.19
CA ASP A 200 2.83 12.51 8.59
C ASP A 200 2.57 11.01 8.84
N PHE A 201 1.52 10.44 8.22
CA PHE A 201 1.23 9.01 8.26
C PHE A 201 2.27 8.15 7.52
N TYR A 202 2.71 8.57 6.32
CA TYR A 202 3.75 7.85 5.56
C TYR A 202 5.11 7.91 6.25
N ASP A 203 5.52 9.09 6.70
CA ASP A 203 6.78 9.30 7.41
C ASP A 203 6.78 8.59 8.77
N GLY A 204 5.60 8.38 9.36
CA GLY A 204 5.40 7.56 10.56
C GLY A 204 5.44 6.04 10.32
N GLY A 205 5.63 5.56 9.09
CA GLY A 205 5.67 4.13 8.76
C GLY A 205 4.31 3.46 8.69
N GLY A 206 3.26 4.24 8.39
CA GLY A 206 1.88 3.75 8.32
C GLY A 206 1.58 2.82 7.14
N LEU A 207 2.44 2.81 6.11
CA LEU A 207 2.29 1.94 4.95
C LEU A 207 2.80 0.52 5.24
N ASP A 208 1.95 -0.48 5.06
CA ASP A 208 2.35 -1.88 5.13
C ASP A 208 3.16 -2.29 3.90
N MET A 209 2.88 -1.69 2.75
CA MET A 209 3.64 -1.90 1.51
C MET A 209 3.58 -0.64 0.63
N ALA A 210 4.63 -0.38 -0.14
CA ALA A 210 4.53 0.51 -1.29
C ALA A 210 5.05 -0.15 -2.57
N CYS A 211 4.36 0.09 -3.69
CA CYS A 211 4.81 -0.30 -5.03
C CYS A 211 5.12 0.95 -5.84
N LEU A 212 6.38 1.13 -6.22
CA LEU A 212 6.90 2.37 -6.82
C LEU A 212 7.64 2.09 -8.13
N GLY A 213 7.81 3.12 -8.97
CA GLY A 213 8.49 2.99 -10.25
C GLY A 213 9.98 2.67 -10.12
N LEU A 214 10.47 1.76 -10.98
CA LEU A 214 11.89 1.44 -11.14
C LEU A 214 12.44 2.09 -12.41
N ALA A 215 13.23 3.17 -12.30
CA ALA A 215 13.82 3.83 -13.48
C ALA A 215 15.31 3.53 -13.67
N GLN A 216 16.14 3.66 -12.64
CA GLN A 216 17.48 3.03 -12.59
C GLN A 216 17.65 2.35 -11.23
N ALA A 217 18.37 1.23 -11.20
CA ALA A 217 18.89 0.60 -10.00
C ALA A 217 20.40 0.36 -10.13
N ASP A 218 21.09 0.19 -9.00
CA ASP A 218 22.52 -0.14 -8.99
C ASP A 218 22.91 -1.35 -8.15
N ALA A 219 24.20 -1.68 -8.15
CA ALA A 219 24.77 -2.84 -7.46
C ALA A 219 24.49 -2.85 -5.96
N PHE A 220 24.23 -1.69 -5.34
CA PHE A 220 23.93 -1.55 -3.93
C PHE A 220 22.42 -1.48 -3.63
N GLY A 221 21.58 -1.66 -4.66
CA GLY A 221 20.13 -1.52 -4.57
C GLY A 221 19.66 -0.08 -4.38
N ASN A 222 20.44 0.92 -4.77
CA ASN A 222 19.88 2.27 -4.83
C ASN A 222 18.91 2.37 -6.00
N VAL A 223 17.90 3.24 -5.89
CA VAL A 223 16.98 3.56 -6.99
C VAL A 223 17.03 5.04 -7.31
N ASN A 224 17.05 5.36 -8.59
CA ASN A 224 16.90 6.71 -9.11
C ASN A 224 15.60 6.85 -9.87
N VAL A 225 14.82 7.86 -9.52
CA VAL A 225 13.65 8.32 -10.29
C VAL A 225 13.68 9.83 -10.58
N SER A 226 14.66 10.55 -10.04
CA SER A 226 14.57 12.01 -9.88
C SER A 226 15.36 12.80 -10.93
N ARG A 227 16.46 12.27 -11.46
CA ARG A 227 17.27 12.96 -12.48
C ARG A 227 17.94 11.98 -13.44
N PHE A 228 17.85 12.26 -14.74
CA PHE A 228 18.46 11.46 -15.81
C PHE A 228 19.18 12.37 -16.80
N GLY A 229 20.50 12.37 -16.78
CA GLY A 229 21.35 13.33 -17.47
C GLY A 229 20.89 14.77 -17.17
N PRO A 230 20.53 15.56 -18.20
CA PRO A 230 20.06 16.94 -18.01
C PRO A 230 18.59 17.03 -17.58
N ARG A 231 17.82 15.94 -17.61
CA ARG A 231 16.39 15.95 -17.29
C ARG A 231 16.17 15.80 -15.80
N LEU A 232 15.51 16.80 -15.20
CA LEU A 232 15.12 16.80 -13.80
C LEU A 232 13.63 16.46 -13.69
N ALA A 233 13.32 15.23 -13.27
CA ALA A 233 11.95 14.79 -13.04
C ALA A 233 11.44 15.21 -11.65
N GLY A 234 12.35 15.27 -10.67
CA GLY A 234 12.02 15.49 -9.26
C GLY A 234 11.71 14.19 -8.52
N ALA A 235 11.78 14.21 -7.20
CA ALA A 235 11.54 13.02 -6.38
C ALA A 235 10.06 12.84 -6.01
N GLY A 236 9.24 13.91 -6.05
CA GLY A 236 7.87 13.87 -5.54
C GLY A 236 7.82 13.32 -4.11
N GLY A 237 6.79 12.52 -3.80
CA GLY A 237 6.67 11.80 -2.53
C GLY A 237 7.53 10.53 -2.42
N PHE A 238 8.31 10.17 -3.45
CA PHE A 238 9.00 8.87 -3.52
C PHE A 238 9.91 8.62 -2.32
N ILE A 239 10.62 9.65 -1.84
CA ILE A 239 11.54 9.53 -0.71
C ILE A 239 10.77 9.23 0.59
N ASN A 240 9.74 10.03 0.89
CA ASN A 240 8.87 9.86 2.06
C ASN A 240 8.22 8.48 2.09
N ILE A 241 7.68 8.04 0.95
CA ILE A 241 7.01 6.74 0.82
C ILE A 241 8.02 5.60 0.99
N SER A 242 9.12 5.60 0.22
CA SER A 242 10.05 4.48 0.17
C SER A 242 10.85 4.30 1.47
N GLN A 243 11.16 5.37 2.20
CA GLN A 243 12.05 5.25 3.37
C GLN A 243 11.43 4.53 4.56
N ASN A 244 10.10 4.59 4.71
CA ASN A 244 9.40 4.15 5.92
C ASN A 244 8.25 3.14 5.67
N ALA A 245 7.88 2.87 4.41
CA ALA A 245 6.99 1.74 4.12
C ALA A 245 7.60 0.43 4.65
N LYS A 246 6.79 -0.44 5.25
CA LYS A 246 7.31 -1.66 5.89
C LYS A 246 7.90 -2.64 4.88
N SER A 247 7.36 -2.72 3.67
CA SER A 247 7.93 -3.44 2.54
C SER A 247 7.84 -2.64 1.24
N LEU A 248 8.72 -2.96 0.28
CA LEU A 248 8.80 -2.26 -1.00
C LEU A 248 8.86 -3.20 -2.20
N VAL A 249 8.14 -2.81 -3.25
CA VAL A 249 8.28 -3.37 -4.60
C VAL A 249 8.60 -2.24 -5.57
N PHE A 250 9.77 -2.28 -6.18
CA PHE A 250 10.13 -1.41 -7.30
C PHE A 250 9.76 -2.10 -8.61
N ALA A 251 8.82 -1.54 -9.35
CA ALA A 251 8.24 -2.12 -10.56
C ALA A 251 8.68 -1.36 -11.82
N GLY A 252 9.23 -2.08 -12.80
CA GLY A 252 9.51 -1.52 -14.11
C GLY A 252 10.24 -2.48 -15.02
N THR A 253 10.23 -2.21 -16.32
CA THR A 253 10.92 -3.08 -17.29
C THR A 253 12.42 -3.18 -17.00
N PHE A 254 13.07 -4.25 -17.43
CA PHE A 254 14.48 -4.48 -17.19
C PHE A 254 15.39 -3.50 -17.95
N THR A 255 15.06 -3.27 -19.23
CA THR A 255 15.67 -2.24 -20.07
C THR A 255 14.63 -1.18 -20.45
N ALA A 256 15.09 -0.06 -21.00
CA ALA A 256 14.24 1.03 -21.48
C ALA A 256 14.49 1.32 -22.97
N LYS A 257 13.58 2.09 -23.57
CA LYS A 257 13.61 2.55 -24.97
C LYS A 257 13.58 1.40 -25.98
N GLY A 258 12.39 0.85 -26.21
CA GLY A 258 12.14 -0.06 -27.33
C GLY A 258 12.23 -1.55 -27.01
N ILE A 259 12.20 -1.94 -25.74
CA ILE A 259 12.00 -3.35 -25.34
C ILE A 259 10.67 -3.84 -25.91
N ASP A 260 10.71 -4.95 -26.65
CA ASP A 260 9.56 -5.64 -27.21
C ASP A 260 9.57 -7.09 -26.72
N VAL A 261 8.47 -7.49 -26.07
CA VAL A 261 8.30 -8.83 -25.52
C VAL A 261 6.96 -9.40 -25.96
N GLU A 262 6.95 -10.71 -26.18
CA GLU A 262 5.74 -11.48 -26.35
C GLU A 262 5.52 -12.34 -25.10
N ILE A 263 4.29 -12.31 -24.59
CA ILE A 263 3.88 -13.06 -23.41
C ILE A 263 2.67 -13.90 -23.78
N GLY A 264 2.78 -15.21 -23.55
CA GLY A 264 1.74 -16.16 -23.88
C GLY A 264 2.11 -17.58 -23.46
N ASP A 265 1.12 -18.44 -23.32
CA ASP A 265 1.27 -19.86 -22.99
C ASP A 265 2.10 -20.18 -21.72
N GLY A 266 2.26 -19.21 -20.83
CA GLY A 266 3.07 -19.33 -19.61
C GLY A 266 4.56 -19.01 -19.81
N LEU A 267 4.93 -18.37 -20.91
CA LEU A 267 6.30 -18.03 -21.28
C LEU A 267 6.45 -16.55 -21.60
N LEU A 268 7.69 -16.06 -21.53
CA LEU A 268 8.11 -14.75 -22.03
C LEU A 268 9.18 -14.92 -23.12
N GLU A 269 8.97 -14.27 -24.26
CA GLU A 269 9.95 -14.16 -25.34
C GLU A 269 10.38 -12.70 -25.52
N ILE A 270 11.69 -12.44 -25.54
CA ILE A 270 12.26 -11.12 -25.83
C ILE A 270 12.51 -11.02 -27.34
N ARG A 271 11.66 -10.29 -28.05
CA ARG A 271 11.74 -10.11 -29.51
C ARG A 271 12.76 -9.04 -29.92
N ALA A 272 12.85 -7.97 -29.13
CA ALA A 272 13.84 -6.92 -29.31
C ALA A 272 14.25 -6.30 -27.98
N GLU A 273 15.55 -6.09 -27.78
CA GLU A 273 16.07 -5.52 -26.54
C GLU A 273 15.95 -3.98 -26.51
N GLY A 274 15.73 -3.43 -25.32
CA GLY A 274 15.72 -1.99 -25.09
C GLY A 274 17.11 -1.35 -25.20
N ALA A 275 17.19 -0.17 -25.82
CA ALA A 275 18.45 0.52 -26.09
C ALA A 275 19.13 1.15 -24.85
N SER A 276 18.50 1.11 -23.67
CA SER A 276 19.07 1.70 -22.45
C SER A 276 18.97 0.74 -21.27
N ARG A 277 20.12 0.41 -20.68
CA ARG A 277 20.22 -0.37 -19.44
C ARG A 277 19.69 0.45 -18.27
N LYS A 278 19.08 -0.23 -17.30
CA LYS A 278 18.57 0.38 -16.06
C LYS A 278 19.27 -0.11 -14.82
N PHE A 279 19.95 -1.26 -14.89
CA PHE A 279 20.77 -1.82 -13.82
C PHE A 279 22.24 -1.45 -14.05
N LEU A 280 22.65 -0.35 -13.42
CA LEU A 280 23.94 0.31 -13.63
C LEU A 280 24.91 -0.03 -12.51
N GLU A 281 26.21 0.21 -12.68
CA GLU A 281 27.17 0.04 -11.58
C GLU A 281 26.86 1.02 -10.43
N CYS A 282 26.52 2.27 -10.79
CA CYS A 282 26.03 3.32 -9.89
C CYS A 282 24.90 4.08 -10.56
N VAL A 283 23.83 4.38 -9.83
CA VAL A 283 22.77 5.25 -10.35
C VAL A 283 23.26 6.70 -10.47
N GLU A 284 22.66 7.47 -11.38
CA GLU A 284 23.06 8.87 -11.60
C GLU A 284 22.71 9.79 -10.42
N GLN A 285 21.68 9.44 -9.67
CA GLN A 285 21.27 10.13 -8.45
C GLN A 285 20.52 9.18 -7.51
N VAL A 286 20.95 9.08 -6.26
CA VAL A 286 20.27 8.27 -5.25
C VAL A 286 18.98 8.97 -4.84
N THR A 287 17.84 8.34 -5.13
CA THR A 287 16.52 8.77 -4.62
C THR A 287 16.06 7.85 -3.49
N PHE A 288 16.35 6.56 -3.59
CA PHE A 288 16.24 5.58 -2.50
C PHE A 288 17.61 4.92 -2.27
N SER A 289 17.96 4.67 -1.00
CA SER A 289 19.24 4.08 -0.62
C SER A 289 19.09 2.62 -0.20
N GLY A 290 19.59 1.70 -1.02
CA GLY A 290 19.56 0.26 -0.73
C GLY A 290 20.37 -0.10 0.52
N ARG A 291 21.56 0.49 0.70
CA ARG A 291 22.38 0.25 1.91
C ARG A 291 21.67 0.62 3.21
N ARG A 292 20.90 1.72 3.21
CA ARG A 292 20.10 2.11 4.39
C ARG A 292 19.01 1.06 4.64
N ALA A 293 18.25 0.71 3.61
CA ALA A 293 17.17 -0.26 3.71
C ALA A 293 17.66 -1.64 4.19
N ALA A 294 18.76 -2.13 3.62
CA ALA A 294 19.38 -3.40 4.02
C ALA A 294 19.85 -3.37 5.48
N ARG A 295 20.47 -2.27 5.94
CA ARG A 295 20.87 -2.11 7.34
C ARG A 295 19.67 -2.14 8.30
N LEU A 296 18.51 -1.63 7.86
CA LEU A 296 17.27 -1.62 8.63
C LEU A 296 16.46 -2.92 8.48
N GLY A 297 16.92 -3.88 7.67
CA GLY A 297 16.19 -5.11 7.39
C GLY A 297 14.87 -4.89 6.64
N GLN A 298 14.73 -3.75 5.94
CA GLN A 298 13.53 -3.45 5.15
C GLN A 298 13.45 -4.43 3.96
N PRO A 299 12.36 -5.20 3.79
CA PRO A 299 12.15 -6.05 2.62
C PRO A 299 11.97 -5.21 1.36
N VAL A 300 12.77 -5.46 0.32
CA VAL A 300 12.73 -4.73 -0.95
C VAL A 300 12.89 -5.71 -2.11
N LEU A 301 11.94 -5.64 -3.05
CA LEU A 301 11.97 -6.37 -4.31
C LEU A 301 12.09 -5.42 -5.50
N TYR A 302 12.76 -5.87 -6.56
CA TYR A 302 12.86 -5.19 -7.85
C TYR A 302 12.26 -6.12 -8.90
N VAL A 303 11.04 -5.82 -9.33
CA VAL A 303 10.23 -6.66 -10.20
C VAL A 303 10.28 -6.10 -11.63
N THR A 304 10.73 -6.93 -12.54
CA THR A 304 10.76 -6.66 -13.99
C THR A 304 9.91 -7.67 -14.74
N GLU A 305 9.80 -7.51 -16.06
CA GLU A 305 9.08 -8.48 -16.89
C GLU A 305 9.79 -9.84 -16.93
N ARG A 306 11.12 -9.86 -16.79
CA ARG A 306 11.97 -11.04 -17.02
C ARG A 306 12.57 -11.67 -15.77
N CYS A 307 12.64 -10.93 -14.67
CA CYS A 307 13.22 -11.42 -13.42
C CYS A 307 12.83 -10.58 -12.20
N VAL A 308 13.08 -11.14 -11.02
CA VAL A 308 12.92 -10.48 -9.72
C VAL A 308 14.23 -10.50 -8.95
N PHE A 309 14.62 -9.33 -8.44
CA PHE A 309 15.71 -9.22 -7.45
C PHE A 309 15.18 -8.95 -6.06
N ARG A 310 15.89 -9.45 -5.05
CA ARG A 310 15.74 -9.07 -3.65
C ARG A 310 16.94 -8.23 -3.21
N LEU A 311 16.71 -7.24 -2.38
CA LEU A 311 17.78 -6.53 -1.69
C LEU A 311 18.42 -7.43 -0.62
N HIS A 312 19.70 -7.69 -0.77
CA HIS A 312 20.56 -8.36 0.20
C HIS A 312 21.51 -7.35 0.86
N THR A 313 22.13 -7.71 1.98
CA THR A 313 23.11 -6.86 2.67
C THR A 313 24.34 -6.53 1.83
N GLU A 314 24.66 -7.39 0.86
CA GLU A 314 25.81 -7.26 -0.04
C GLU A 314 25.47 -6.70 -1.43
N GLY A 315 24.18 -6.51 -1.76
CA GLY A 315 23.76 -6.02 -3.07
C GLY A 315 22.42 -6.62 -3.55
N LEU A 316 22.21 -6.67 -4.86
CA LEU A 316 21.03 -7.32 -5.44
C LEU A 316 21.25 -8.82 -5.62
N GLN A 317 20.31 -9.62 -5.12
CA GLN A 317 20.23 -11.06 -5.33
C GLN A 317 19.14 -11.38 -6.36
N LEU A 318 19.49 -12.11 -7.41
CA LEU A 318 18.52 -12.65 -8.36
C LEU A 318 17.79 -13.81 -7.68
N ILE A 319 16.46 -13.74 -7.56
CA ILE A 319 15.66 -14.77 -6.87
C ILE A 319 14.67 -15.47 -7.79
N GLU A 320 14.21 -14.81 -8.86
CA GLU A 320 13.28 -15.40 -9.82
C GLU A 320 13.61 -14.99 -11.25
N VAL A 321 13.35 -15.90 -12.21
CA VAL A 321 13.53 -15.68 -13.65
C VAL A 321 12.29 -16.13 -14.40
N ALA A 322 11.83 -15.33 -15.38
CA ALA A 322 10.66 -15.66 -16.16
C ALA A 322 10.88 -16.93 -17.01
N PRO A 323 9.86 -17.80 -17.15
CA PRO A 323 9.93 -18.94 -18.05
C PRO A 323 10.29 -18.49 -19.48
N GLY A 324 11.33 -19.09 -20.08
CA GLY A 324 11.83 -18.73 -21.42
C GLY A 324 13.00 -17.74 -21.45
N VAL A 325 13.40 -17.19 -20.31
CA VAL A 325 14.51 -16.23 -20.18
C VAL A 325 15.80 -16.93 -19.79
N ASP A 326 16.91 -16.61 -20.47
CA ASP A 326 18.25 -17.11 -20.14
C ASP A 326 19.00 -16.13 -19.23
N ILE A 327 19.56 -16.63 -18.11
CA ILE A 327 20.20 -15.80 -17.09
C ILE A 327 21.41 -15.04 -17.64
N GLU A 328 22.29 -15.70 -18.39
CA GLU A 328 23.53 -15.06 -18.85
C GLU A 328 23.25 -14.08 -20.01
N ARG A 329 22.45 -14.49 -20.99
CA ARG A 329 22.13 -13.70 -22.19
C ARG A 329 21.17 -12.54 -21.92
N ASP A 330 20.09 -12.79 -21.19
CA ASP A 330 18.97 -11.86 -21.11
C ASP A 330 18.97 -11.03 -19.82
N ILE A 331 19.75 -11.43 -18.81
CA ILE A 331 19.85 -10.71 -17.54
C ILE A 331 21.28 -10.16 -17.38
N ILE A 332 22.28 -11.02 -17.19
CA ILE A 332 23.66 -10.57 -16.83
C ILE A 332 24.27 -9.71 -17.94
N ALA A 333 24.15 -10.10 -19.21
CA ALA A 333 24.67 -9.31 -20.33
C ALA A 333 23.98 -7.93 -20.51
N GLN A 334 22.84 -7.72 -19.85
CA GLN A 334 22.06 -6.48 -19.88
C GLN A 334 22.27 -5.61 -18.63
N MET A 335 23.16 -6.01 -17.72
CA MET A 335 23.54 -5.27 -16.51
C MET A 335 24.97 -4.75 -16.61
N ASP A 336 25.29 -3.71 -15.84
CA ASP A 336 26.66 -3.21 -15.68
C ASP A 336 27.38 -3.85 -14.47
N PHE A 337 26.72 -4.75 -13.75
CA PHE A 337 27.28 -5.51 -12.63
C PHE A 337 26.69 -6.92 -12.58
N ARG A 338 27.39 -7.85 -11.93
CA ARG A 338 26.89 -9.20 -11.70
C ARG A 338 26.13 -9.25 -10.37
N PRO A 339 24.85 -9.66 -10.34
CA PRO A 339 24.09 -9.82 -9.10
C PRO A 339 24.57 -11.08 -8.34
N ILE A 340 24.13 -11.22 -7.09
CA ILE A 340 24.27 -12.46 -6.32
C ILE A 340 23.33 -13.51 -6.95
N ILE A 341 23.88 -14.68 -7.27
CA ILE A 341 23.15 -15.79 -7.89
C ILE A 341 23.46 -17.05 -7.08
N GLU A 342 22.46 -17.51 -6.34
CA GLU A 342 22.51 -18.72 -5.53
C GLU A 342 21.34 -19.62 -5.97
N GLU A 343 20.27 -19.66 -5.18
CA GLU A 343 19.04 -20.37 -5.52
C GLU A 343 18.07 -19.45 -6.28
N VAL A 344 17.98 -19.67 -7.59
CA VAL A 344 17.08 -18.94 -8.49
C VAL A 344 15.92 -19.84 -8.88
N HIS A 345 14.71 -19.34 -8.67
CA HIS A 345 13.48 -20.05 -9.02
C HIS A 345 12.92 -19.54 -10.35
N GLU A 346 12.10 -20.35 -11.00
CA GLU A 346 11.30 -19.85 -12.11
C GLU A 346 10.12 -19.02 -11.55
N MET A 347 9.80 -17.89 -12.19
CA MET A 347 8.61 -17.10 -11.86
C MET A 347 7.35 -17.92 -12.14
N ASP A 348 6.30 -17.71 -11.35
CA ASP A 348 5.04 -18.45 -11.53
C ASP A 348 4.47 -18.29 -12.96
N ALA A 349 4.32 -19.41 -13.67
CA ALA A 349 3.86 -19.43 -15.06
C ALA A 349 2.47 -18.78 -15.26
N ARG A 350 1.62 -18.69 -14.22
CA ARG A 350 0.31 -18.01 -14.28
C ARG A 350 0.45 -16.52 -14.57
N ILE A 351 1.58 -15.89 -14.21
CA ILE A 351 1.89 -14.49 -14.52
C ILE A 351 1.82 -14.25 -16.04
N PHE A 352 2.23 -15.25 -16.83
CA PHE A 352 2.40 -15.20 -18.28
C PHE A 352 1.25 -15.88 -19.06
N ARG A 353 0.10 -16.11 -18.42
CA ARG A 353 -1.12 -16.69 -19.04
C ARG A 353 -2.26 -15.67 -19.08
N ALA A 354 -3.21 -15.72 -20.01
CA ALA A 354 -4.25 -14.68 -20.11
C ALA A 354 -5.28 -14.73 -18.96
N GLU A 355 -5.46 -15.91 -18.38
CA GLU A 355 -6.42 -16.20 -17.33
C GLU A 355 -6.05 -15.49 -16.01
N PRO A 356 -7.04 -15.25 -15.10
CA PRO A 356 -6.77 -14.84 -13.73
C PRO A 356 -5.90 -15.87 -12.99
N MET A 357 -5.02 -15.39 -12.11
CA MET A 357 -4.06 -16.23 -11.39
C MET A 357 -4.70 -16.92 -10.18
N GLY A 358 -5.84 -16.41 -9.70
CA GLY A 358 -6.51 -16.89 -8.50
C GLY A 358 -5.87 -16.35 -7.23
N LEU A 359 -5.29 -15.14 -7.28
CA LEU A 359 -4.56 -14.56 -6.15
C LEU A 359 -5.42 -14.34 -4.92
N LYS A 360 -6.71 -14.04 -5.09
CA LYS A 360 -7.62 -13.94 -3.94
C LYS A 360 -7.64 -15.22 -3.13
N ARG A 361 -7.71 -16.37 -3.81
CA ARG A 361 -7.66 -17.67 -3.16
C ARG A 361 -6.31 -17.84 -2.47
N GLU A 362 -5.23 -17.57 -3.18
CA GLU A 362 -3.88 -17.75 -2.68
C GLU A 362 -3.52 -16.83 -1.51
N LEU A 363 -3.67 -15.52 -1.62
CA LEU A 363 -3.28 -14.56 -0.57
C LEU A 363 -4.22 -14.62 0.64
N LEU A 364 -5.52 -14.91 0.46
CA LEU A 364 -6.41 -15.13 1.59
C LEU A 364 -6.18 -16.49 2.27
N HIS A 365 -5.66 -17.49 1.55
CA HIS A 365 -5.37 -18.81 2.12
C HIS A 365 -3.94 -18.98 2.65
N LEU A 366 -2.94 -18.35 2.03
CA LEU A 366 -1.51 -18.47 2.35
C LEU A 366 -1.17 -17.82 3.70
N ASP A 367 -1.95 -16.83 4.12
CA ASP A 367 -1.73 -16.23 5.41
C ASP A 367 -2.09 -17.20 6.55
N LEU A 368 -3.03 -18.12 6.38
CA LEU A 368 -3.50 -18.94 7.50
C LEU A 368 -2.48 -20.00 8.00
N PRO A 369 -1.74 -20.75 7.15
CA PRO A 369 -0.68 -21.66 7.60
C PRO A 369 0.45 -20.95 8.36
N ASP A 370 0.91 -19.78 7.87
CA ASP A 370 1.97 -18.99 8.54
C ASP A 370 1.47 -18.29 9.81
N ARG A 371 0.16 -18.12 9.93
CA ARG A 371 -0.50 -17.63 11.14
C ARG A 371 -0.73 -18.73 12.17
N ILE A 372 -0.79 -20.01 11.78
CA ILE A 372 -1.10 -21.12 12.68
C ILE A 372 0.16 -21.98 12.85
N ALA A 373 0.99 -21.62 13.83
CA ALA A 373 2.23 -22.31 14.13
C ALA A 373 2.12 -23.11 15.42
N LEU A 374 2.58 -24.37 15.41
CA LEU A 374 2.61 -25.21 16.60
C LEU A 374 4.06 -25.38 17.05
N ASP A 375 4.34 -24.99 18.29
CA ASP A 375 5.57 -25.31 18.99
C ASP A 375 5.43 -26.71 19.60
N ASP A 376 6.16 -27.67 19.02
CA ASP A 376 6.07 -29.06 19.43
C ASP A 376 6.69 -29.32 20.81
N GLU A 377 7.74 -28.58 21.19
CA GLU A 377 8.44 -28.73 22.46
C GLU A 377 7.60 -28.21 23.64
N MET A 378 6.93 -27.07 23.43
CA MET A 378 6.06 -26.46 24.44
C MET A 378 4.60 -26.94 24.36
N GLY A 379 4.24 -27.71 23.33
CA GLY A 379 2.86 -28.14 23.09
C GLY A 379 1.89 -26.96 22.91
N ARG A 380 2.37 -25.86 22.30
CA ARG A 380 1.68 -24.57 22.24
C ARG A 380 1.38 -24.16 20.79
N LEU A 381 0.11 -23.94 20.50
CA LEU A 381 -0.38 -23.45 19.21
C LEU A 381 -0.46 -21.92 19.24
N PHE A 382 0.20 -21.26 18.30
CA PHE A 382 0.07 -19.84 18.04
C PHE A 382 -0.83 -19.64 16.83
N ILE A 383 -1.87 -18.82 16.99
CA ILE A 383 -2.79 -18.43 15.91
C ILE A 383 -2.73 -16.92 15.76
N ASN A 384 -2.19 -16.43 14.66
CA ASN A 384 -2.01 -15.01 14.41
C ASN A 384 -3.11 -14.44 13.51
N PHE A 385 -4.21 -13.93 14.04
CA PHE A 385 -5.24 -13.26 13.24
C PHE A 385 -5.04 -11.74 13.12
N GLU A 386 -3.81 -11.26 13.28
CA GLU A 386 -3.51 -9.83 13.14
C GLU A 386 -3.96 -9.28 11.79
N LYS A 387 -4.78 -8.23 11.81
CA LYS A 387 -5.39 -7.56 10.65
C LYS A 387 -6.21 -8.48 9.76
N MET A 388 -6.49 -9.71 10.17
CA MET A 388 -7.32 -10.60 9.39
C MET A 388 -8.78 -10.14 9.46
N ARG A 389 -9.51 -10.27 8.36
CA ARG A 389 -10.95 -9.99 8.31
C ARG A 389 -11.69 -11.24 7.85
N ILE A 390 -12.59 -11.74 8.69
CA ILE A 390 -13.49 -12.85 8.37
C ILE A 390 -14.84 -12.27 8.01
N ARG A 391 -15.35 -12.61 6.82
CA ARG A 391 -16.59 -12.05 6.26
C ARG A 391 -17.50 -13.07 5.58
N SER A 392 -17.03 -14.31 5.43
CA SER A 392 -17.80 -15.38 4.79
C SER A 392 -17.66 -16.72 5.53
N LEU A 393 -18.60 -17.64 5.27
CA LEU A 393 -18.52 -19.02 5.74
C LEU A 393 -17.29 -19.76 5.19
N GLU A 394 -16.84 -19.38 4.00
CA GLU A 394 -15.66 -19.92 3.36
C GLU A 394 -14.38 -19.56 4.17
N ASP A 395 -14.26 -18.32 4.66
CA ASP A 395 -13.17 -17.90 5.55
C ASP A 395 -13.16 -18.72 6.86
N ILE A 396 -14.34 -18.97 7.43
CA ILE A 396 -14.49 -19.74 8.68
C ILE A 396 -14.04 -21.19 8.48
N GLU A 397 -14.48 -21.83 7.40
CA GLU A 397 -14.16 -23.23 7.14
C GLU A 397 -12.67 -23.44 6.84
N GLN A 398 -12.00 -22.42 6.27
CA GLN A 398 -10.55 -22.45 6.08
C GLN A 398 -9.79 -22.42 7.40
N VAL A 399 -10.16 -21.53 8.32
CA VAL A 399 -9.59 -21.51 9.68
C VAL A 399 -9.77 -22.88 10.34
N ARG A 400 -10.97 -23.48 10.24
CA ARG A 400 -11.25 -24.81 10.77
C ARG A 400 -10.31 -25.86 10.19
N LYS A 401 -10.22 -25.92 8.86
CA LYS A 401 -9.43 -26.93 8.15
C LYS A 401 -7.95 -26.89 8.56
N LEU A 402 -7.37 -25.70 8.68
CA LEU A 402 -5.96 -25.54 8.99
C LEU A 402 -5.62 -25.88 10.44
N VAL A 403 -6.46 -25.45 11.39
CA VAL A 403 -6.30 -25.90 12.79
C VAL A 403 -6.44 -27.42 12.86
N MET A 404 -7.37 -28.02 12.11
CA MET A 404 -7.51 -29.48 12.05
C MET A 404 -6.32 -30.19 11.42
N GLU A 405 -5.67 -29.62 10.41
CA GLU A 405 -4.44 -30.18 9.81
C GLU A 405 -3.27 -30.13 10.78
N VAL A 406 -3.10 -29.03 11.52
CA VAL A 406 -2.00 -28.84 12.48
C VAL A 406 -2.21 -29.66 13.76
N CYS A 407 -3.42 -29.65 14.33
CA CYS A 407 -3.70 -30.34 15.59
C CYS A 407 -4.18 -31.78 15.41
N GLY A 408 -4.73 -32.14 14.26
CA GLY A 408 -5.32 -33.46 13.98
C GLY A 408 -4.42 -34.66 14.21
N PRO A 409 -3.11 -34.61 13.89
CA PRO A 409 -2.18 -35.71 14.16
C PRO A 409 -1.88 -35.97 15.65
N ARG A 410 -2.28 -35.08 16.56
CA ARG A 410 -1.96 -35.19 17.99
C ARG A 410 -3.03 -35.97 18.77
N SER A 411 -2.56 -36.77 19.73
CA SER A 411 -3.41 -37.46 20.70
C SER A 411 -3.79 -36.61 21.91
N GLU A 412 -3.05 -35.53 22.16
CA GLU A 412 -3.21 -34.65 23.33
C GLU A 412 -3.61 -33.24 22.94
N LYS A 413 -4.35 -32.57 23.83
CA LYS A 413 -4.77 -31.18 23.67
C LYS A 413 -3.60 -30.21 23.87
N VAL A 414 -3.59 -29.11 23.13
CA VAL A 414 -2.53 -28.08 23.13
C VAL A 414 -2.99 -26.79 23.80
N ASP A 415 -2.05 -26.04 24.36
CA ASP A 415 -2.32 -24.68 24.83
C ASP A 415 -2.27 -23.71 23.65
N VAL A 416 -3.14 -22.71 23.60
CA VAL A 416 -3.34 -21.86 22.41
C VAL A 416 -3.18 -20.39 22.76
N VAL A 417 -2.42 -19.65 21.95
CA VAL A 417 -2.30 -18.19 22.01
C VAL A 417 -2.83 -17.60 20.70
N VAL A 418 -3.86 -16.76 20.76
CA VAL A 418 -4.47 -16.13 19.58
C VAL A 418 -4.24 -14.62 19.55
N ASN A 419 -3.64 -14.10 18.49
CA ASN A 419 -3.51 -12.67 18.20
C ASN A 419 -4.75 -12.17 17.45
N TYR A 420 -5.42 -11.15 17.97
CA TYR A 420 -6.56 -10.49 17.33
C TYR A 420 -6.31 -8.97 17.11
N ASP A 421 -5.06 -8.53 17.03
CA ASP A 421 -4.72 -7.13 16.76
C ASP A 421 -5.23 -6.69 15.38
N GLY A 422 -6.09 -5.69 15.32
CA GLY A 422 -6.68 -5.25 14.04
C GLY A 422 -7.61 -6.26 13.36
N PHE A 423 -7.93 -7.39 14.01
CA PHE A 423 -8.87 -8.38 13.49
C PHE A 423 -10.26 -7.78 13.27
N GLN A 424 -10.99 -8.26 12.26
CA GLN A 424 -12.36 -7.87 11.98
C GLN A 424 -13.22 -9.09 11.70
N LEU A 425 -14.45 -9.09 12.21
CA LEU A 425 -15.44 -10.15 12.00
C LEU A 425 -16.76 -9.48 11.63
N ASP A 426 -17.33 -9.81 10.47
CA ASP A 426 -18.66 -9.33 10.11
C ASP A 426 -19.74 -9.95 11.02
N ASP A 427 -20.74 -9.14 11.36
CA ASP A 427 -21.77 -9.54 12.32
C ASP A 427 -22.66 -10.68 11.79
N ASP A 428 -22.87 -10.74 10.47
CA ASP A 428 -23.72 -11.74 9.81
C ASP A 428 -23.20 -13.18 9.95
N ILE A 429 -21.89 -13.35 10.11
CA ILE A 429 -21.22 -14.66 10.24
C ILE A 429 -20.63 -14.88 11.65
N ALA A 430 -20.86 -13.95 12.57
CA ALA A 430 -20.24 -14.00 13.90
C ALA A 430 -20.67 -15.25 14.69
N ARG A 431 -21.90 -15.72 14.47
CA ARG A 431 -22.42 -16.94 15.08
C ARG A 431 -21.69 -18.19 14.56
N ASP A 432 -21.55 -18.33 13.25
CA ASP A 432 -20.86 -19.47 12.64
C ASP A 432 -19.39 -19.52 13.04
N TYR A 433 -18.75 -18.34 13.17
CA TYR A 433 -17.39 -18.24 13.69
C TYR A 433 -17.30 -18.73 15.14
N ALA A 434 -18.24 -18.34 16.00
CA ALA A 434 -18.29 -18.79 17.39
C ALA A 434 -18.49 -20.31 17.50
N GLU A 435 -19.37 -20.88 16.67
CA GLU A 435 -19.62 -22.32 16.62
C GLU A 435 -18.37 -23.08 16.16
N MET A 436 -17.62 -22.53 15.19
CA MET A 436 -16.33 -23.06 14.76
C MET A 436 -15.28 -23.06 15.88
N VAL A 437 -15.12 -21.93 16.59
CA VAL A 437 -14.16 -21.83 17.70
C VAL A 437 -14.50 -22.79 18.84
N ALA A 438 -15.79 -22.94 19.18
CA ALA A 438 -16.23 -23.86 20.24
C ALA A 438 -15.93 -25.34 19.89
N ASP A 439 -16.10 -25.74 18.62
CA ASP A 439 -15.73 -27.08 18.16
C ASP A 439 -14.22 -27.33 18.28
N LEU A 440 -13.39 -26.36 17.85
CA LEU A 440 -11.93 -26.46 17.95
C LEU A 440 -11.46 -26.51 19.41
N GLU A 441 -12.07 -25.71 20.30
CA GLU A 441 -11.79 -25.75 21.74
C GLU A 441 -12.12 -27.11 22.36
N GLY A 442 -13.30 -27.64 22.04
CA GLY A 442 -13.75 -28.93 22.53
C GLY A 442 -12.81 -30.05 22.13
N ARG A 443 -12.30 -30.02 20.89
CA ARG A 443 -11.50 -31.11 20.30
C ARG A 443 -10.02 -31.01 20.59
N PHE A 444 -9.41 -29.83 20.42
CA PHE A 444 -7.96 -29.70 20.33
C PHE A 444 -7.33 -28.86 21.46
N TYR A 445 -8.08 -27.95 22.10
CA TYR A 445 -7.48 -26.97 22.98
C TYR A 445 -7.59 -27.36 24.45
N ARG A 446 -6.49 -27.14 25.20
CA ARG A 446 -6.37 -27.34 26.64
C ARG A 446 -6.66 -26.03 27.38
N THR A 447 -5.79 -25.04 27.20
CA THR A 447 -5.96 -23.67 27.67
C THR A 447 -5.87 -22.72 26.48
N VAL A 448 -6.70 -21.69 26.44
CA VAL A 448 -6.67 -20.70 25.36
C VAL A 448 -6.48 -19.31 25.95
N THR A 449 -5.47 -18.59 25.48
CA THR A 449 -5.30 -17.16 25.71
C THR A 449 -5.42 -16.40 24.41
N ARG A 450 -5.98 -15.20 24.48
CA ARG A 450 -6.21 -14.32 23.34
C ARG A 450 -5.67 -12.95 23.69
N TYR A 451 -5.20 -12.20 22.72
CA TYR A 451 -4.88 -10.80 22.94
C TYR A 451 -5.33 -9.91 21.78
N SER A 452 -5.65 -8.67 22.10
CA SER A 452 -5.90 -7.60 21.14
C SER A 452 -5.69 -6.28 21.86
N GLY A 453 -4.94 -5.35 21.28
CA GLY A 453 -4.79 -3.97 21.73
C GLY A 453 -6.08 -3.15 21.59
N SER A 454 -7.06 -3.63 20.81
CA SER A 454 -8.37 -2.99 20.67
C SER A 454 -9.32 -3.38 21.78
N ALA A 455 -9.62 -2.45 22.69
CA ALA A 455 -10.59 -2.66 23.77
C ALA A 455 -11.99 -3.07 23.26
N PHE A 456 -12.41 -2.54 22.10
CA PHE A 456 -13.67 -2.91 21.46
C PHE A 456 -13.64 -4.35 20.93
N MET A 457 -12.54 -4.76 20.32
CA MET A 457 -12.38 -6.14 19.83
C MET A 457 -12.40 -7.14 20.99
N ARG A 458 -11.75 -6.82 22.11
CA ARG A 458 -11.80 -7.67 23.33
C ARG A 458 -13.24 -7.88 23.81
N LEU A 459 -14.06 -6.82 23.81
CA LEU A 459 -15.46 -6.90 24.21
C LEU A 459 -16.31 -7.67 23.18
N LYS A 460 -16.13 -7.43 21.88
CA LYS A 460 -16.81 -8.16 20.81
C LYS A 460 -16.50 -9.65 20.87
N LEU A 461 -15.22 -10.02 20.98
CA LEU A 461 -14.80 -11.41 21.15
C LEU A 461 -15.38 -12.04 22.41
N GLY A 462 -15.41 -11.32 23.55
CA GLY A 462 -16.03 -11.82 24.79
C GLY A 462 -17.52 -12.14 24.63
N ASN A 463 -18.25 -11.34 23.84
CA ASN A 463 -19.66 -11.59 23.54
C ASN A 463 -19.85 -12.73 22.52
N THR A 464 -19.04 -12.75 21.46
CA THR A 464 -19.11 -13.76 20.39
C THR A 464 -18.68 -15.14 20.89
N LEU A 465 -17.66 -15.20 21.75
CA LEU A 465 -17.06 -16.44 22.26
C LEU A 465 -17.55 -16.77 23.68
N SER A 466 -18.77 -16.38 24.06
CA SER A 466 -19.29 -16.54 25.42
C SER A 466 -19.35 -17.99 25.93
N ASN A 467 -19.34 -18.96 25.02
CA ASN A 467 -19.35 -20.40 25.31
C ASN A 467 -17.93 -21.02 25.34
N ALA A 468 -16.89 -20.21 25.16
CA ALA A 468 -15.48 -20.56 25.09
C ALA A 468 -14.69 -19.89 26.23
N SER A 469 -13.53 -20.44 26.62
CA SER A 469 -12.75 -19.94 27.79
C SER A 469 -12.26 -18.49 27.56
N PRO A 470 -12.64 -17.50 28.40
CA PRO A 470 -12.62 -16.08 28.03
C PRO A 470 -11.32 -15.32 28.34
N HIS A 471 -10.15 -15.99 28.38
CA HIS A 471 -8.89 -15.31 28.72
C HIS A 471 -8.42 -14.39 27.58
N ILE A 472 -8.91 -13.15 27.58
CA ILE A 472 -8.60 -12.11 26.59
C ILE A 472 -7.82 -10.98 27.26
N PHE A 473 -6.58 -10.77 26.81
CA PHE A 473 -5.63 -9.79 27.34
C PHE A 473 -5.40 -8.62 26.38
N GLU A 474 -4.77 -7.57 26.89
CA GLU A 474 -4.41 -6.39 26.10
C GLU A 474 -3.09 -6.57 25.34
N THR A 475 -2.14 -7.35 25.87
CA THR A 475 -0.82 -7.54 25.26
C THR A 475 -0.45 -9.01 25.13
N ARG A 476 0.49 -9.29 24.23
CA ARG A 476 1.06 -10.63 24.03
C ARG A 476 1.73 -11.16 25.29
N GLU A 477 2.50 -10.31 25.98
CA GLU A 477 3.26 -10.68 27.18
C GLU A 477 2.32 -11.13 28.31
N ALA A 478 1.19 -10.44 28.49
CA ALA A 478 0.18 -10.82 29.46
C ALA A 478 -0.49 -12.16 29.10
N ALA A 479 -0.76 -12.39 27.81
CA ALA A 479 -1.34 -13.65 27.34
C ALA A 479 -0.39 -14.84 27.48
N GLN A 480 0.91 -14.62 27.29
CA GLN A 480 1.95 -15.64 27.50
C GLN A 480 2.18 -15.94 28.98
N ALA A 481 2.29 -14.91 29.82
CA ALA A 481 2.50 -15.06 31.26
C ALA A 481 1.37 -15.83 31.96
N PHE A 482 0.13 -15.75 31.46
CA PHE A 482 -0.98 -16.53 32.00
C PHE A 482 -0.78 -18.03 31.80
N LEU A 483 -0.29 -18.45 30.64
CA LEU A 483 -0.03 -19.86 30.36
C LEU A 483 1.11 -20.39 31.25
N GLU A 484 2.14 -19.58 31.48
CA GLU A 484 3.28 -19.94 32.35
C GLU A 484 2.93 -20.04 33.83
N GLN A 485 1.81 -19.46 34.28
CA GLN A 485 1.31 -19.56 35.65
C GLN A 485 0.35 -20.74 35.88
N THR A 486 -0.08 -21.39 34.80
CA THR A 486 -1.08 -22.47 34.83
C THR A 486 -0.45 -23.87 34.65
N GLU A 487 0.86 -23.93 34.36
CA GLU A 487 1.73 -25.10 34.52
C GLU A 487 2.09 -25.35 36.00
#